data_AF-A0A497JIK4-F1
#
_entry.id   AF-A0A497JIK4-F1
#
_cell.length_a   1.000
_cell.length_b   1.000
_cell.length_c   1.000
_cell.angle_alpha   90.00
_cell.angle_beta   90.00
_cell.angle_gamma   90.00
#
_symmetry.space_group_name_H-M   'P 1'
#
loop_
_entity.id
_entity.type
_entity.pdbx_description
1 polymer ?
#
loop_
_entity_poly.entity_id
_entity_poly.type
_entity_poly.pdbx_seq_one_letter_code
_entity_poly.pdbx_strand_id
1 'polypeptide(L)'
;LKEGAKVDEQLLGELYFIRNIYGFIMICFLLSFLLALVNLLPVIPFDGGKIASTLYATYFLQSTDERAKKRIEDIMLYFFLFIAFLNVLPFFL
;
A
#
# COMPACT_ATOMS: atom_id res chain seq x y z
N LEU A 1 40.18 -23.41 25.59
CA LEU A 1 39.17 -22.51 26.18
C LEU A 1 39.06 -21.16 25.45
N LYS A 2 40.15 -20.42 25.21
CA LYS A 2 40.11 -19.12 24.49
C LYS A 2 39.68 -19.20 23.01
N GLU A 3 39.99 -20.27 22.29
CA GLU A 3 39.56 -20.44 20.89
C GLU A 3 38.06 -20.76 20.78
N GLY A 4 37.51 -21.60 21.67
CA GLY A 4 36.06 -21.90 21.69
C GLY A 4 35.22 -20.65 21.96
N ALA A 5 35.65 -19.78 22.87
CA ALA A 5 34.95 -18.52 23.16
C ALA A 5 34.95 -17.54 21.95
N LYS A 6 36.02 -17.50 21.16
CA LYS A 6 36.09 -16.67 19.94
C LYS A 6 35.18 -17.19 18.83
N VAL A 7 35.11 -18.52 18.67
CA VAL A 7 34.23 -19.16 17.68
C VAL A 7 32.76 -18.92 18.04
N ASP A 8 32.39 -19.00 19.32
CA ASP A 8 31.02 -18.70 19.78
C ASP A 8 30.64 -17.23 19.58
N GLU A 9 31.54 -16.27 19.84
CA GLU A 9 31.28 -14.84 19.58
C GLU A 9 31.09 -14.54 18.08
N GLN A 10 31.88 -15.18 17.22
CA GLN A 10 31.75 -15.02 15.77
C GLN A 10 30.43 -15.60 15.24
N LEU A 11 30.05 -16.80 15.70
CA LEU A 11 28.77 -17.43 15.37
C LEU A 11 27.58 -16.58 15.80
N LEU A 12 27.62 -16.03 17.02
CA LEU A 12 26.59 -15.12 17.52
C LEU A 12 26.51 -13.87 16.64
N GLY A 13 27.65 -13.29 16.25
CA GLY A 13 27.70 -12.13 15.35
C GLY A 13 27.04 -12.41 14.00
N GLU A 14 27.33 -13.56 13.38
CA GLU A 14 26.72 -13.99 12.12
C GLU A 14 25.21 -14.23 12.27
N LEU A 15 24.77 -14.84 13.37
CA LEU A 15 23.35 -15.04 13.70
C LEU A 15 22.60 -13.71 13.85
N TYR A 16 23.19 -12.73 14.57
CA TYR A 16 22.60 -11.39 14.68
C TYR A 16 22.53 -10.68 13.34
N PHE A 17 23.56 -10.81 12.50
CA PHE A 17 23.59 -10.23 11.17
C PHE A 17 22.50 -10.83 10.26
N ILE A 18 22.38 -12.16 10.22
CA ILE A 18 21.33 -12.86 9.46
C ILE A 18 19.94 -12.44 9.95
N ARG A 19 19.73 -12.38 11.27
CA ARG A 19 18.46 -11.94 11.86
C ARG A 19 18.11 -10.52 11.45
N ASN A 20 19.08 -9.60 11.43
CA ASN A 20 18.86 -8.21 11.04
C ASN A 20 18.57 -8.07 9.55
N ILE A 21 19.27 -8.80 8.68
CA ILE A 21 18.97 -8.83 7.25
C ILE A 21 17.56 -9.36 7.02
N TYR A 22 17.19 -10.46 7.68
CA TYR A 22 15.85 -11.01 7.56
C TYR A 22 14.79 -10.00 8.00
N GLY A 23 15.00 -9.33 9.14
CA GLY A 23 14.13 -8.25 9.61
C GLY A 23 13.99 -7.11 8.60
N PHE A 24 15.10 -6.68 8.01
CA PHE A 24 15.09 -5.65 6.97
C PHE A 24 14.30 -6.08 5.73
N ILE A 25 14.53 -7.29 5.22
CA ILE A 25 13.80 -7.83 4.06
C ILE A 25 12.30 -7.91 4.35
N MET A 26 11.92 -8.38 5.54
CA MET A 26 10.51 -8.46 5.94
C MET A 26 9.85 -7.08 6.00
N ILE A 27 10.57 -6.07 6.51
CA ILE A 27 10.08 -4.68 6.52
C ILE A 27 9.92 -4.16 5.09
N CYS A 28 10.91 -4.37 4.22
CA CYS A 28 10.81 -3.97 2.81
C CYS A 28 9.63 -4.64 2.11
N PHE A 29 9.41 -5.93 2.37
CA PHE A 29 8.27 -6.66 1.82
C PHE A 29 6.94 -6.08 2.32
N LEU A 30 6.81 -5.85 3.62
CA LEU A 30 5.60 -5.27 4.21
C LEU A 30 5.31 -3.88 3.65
N LEU A 31 6.33 -3.01 3.54
CA LEU A 31 6.18 -1.67 2.98
C LEU A 31 5.79 -1.72 1.51
N SER A 32 6.40 -2.63 0.72
CA SER A 32 6.05 -2.81 -0.70
C SER A 32 4.62 -3.30 -0.86
N PHE A 33 4.18 -4.21 0.00
CA PHE A 33 2.81 -4.71 0.01
C PHE A 33 1.81 -3.60 0.38
N LEU A 34 2.09 -2.82 1.42
CA LEU A 34 1.27 -1.66 1.80
C LEU A 34 1.20 -0.62 0.68
N LEU A 35 2.33 -0.33 0.03
CA LEU A 35 2.37 0.58 -1.11
C LEU A 35 1.49 0.06 -2.26
N ALA A 36 1.55 -1.23 -2.57
CA ALA A 36 0.70 -1.85 -3.59
C ALA A 36 -0.79 -1.77 -3.23
N LEU A 37 -1.16 -2.01 -1.97
CA LEU A 37 -2.55 -1.88 -1.51
C LEU A 37 -3.06 -0.45 -1.62
N VAL A 38 -2.29 0.53 -1.17
CA VAL A 38 -2.66 1.94 -1.27
C VAL A 38 -2.75 2.36 -2.74
N ASN A 39 -1.85 1.85 -3.60
CA ASN A 39 -1.88 2.14 -5.03
C ASN A 39 -3.07 1.50 -5.76
N LEU A 40 -3.72 0.49 -5.18
CA LEU A 40 -4.94 -0.13 -5.72
C LEU A 40 -6.21 0.64 -5.32
N LEU A 41 -6.11 1.66 -4.46
CA LEU A 41 -7.27 2.48 -4.10
C LEU A 41 -7.89 3.11 -5.36
N PRO A 42 -9.22 3.07 -5.50
CA PRO A 42 -9.92 3.56 -6.69
C PRO A 42 -10.02 5.09 -6.72
N VAL A 43 -8.95 5.82 -6.38
CA VAL A 43 -8.93 7.28 -6.34
C VAL A 43 -7.62 7.82 -6.94
N ILE A 44 -7.69 8.94 -7.66
CA ILE A 44 -6.50 9.60 -8.23
C ILE A 44 -5.76 10.36 -7.11
N PRO A 45 -4.41 10.31 -7.05
CA PRO A 45 -3.46 9.91 -8.10
C PRO A 45 -3.03 8.44 -8.14
N PHE A 46 -3.65 7.55 -7.37
CA PHE A 46 -3.28 6.13 -7.35
C PHE A 46 -3.68 5.41 -8.65
N ASP A 47 -2.93 4.38 -9.03
CA ASP A 47 -3.16 3.64 -10.27
C ASP A 47 -4.53 2.94 -10.28
N GLY A 48 -4.99 2.47 -9.11
CA GLY A 48 -6.31 1.92 -8.91
C GLY A 48 -7.42 2.88 -9.34
N GLY A 49 -7.22 4.20 -9.21
CA GLY A 49 -8.17 5.22 -9.67
C GLY A 49 -8.35 5.22 -11.19
N LYS A 50 -7.25 5.13 -11.96
CA LYS A 50 -7.29 5.07 -13.42
C LYS A 50 -7.87 3.75 -13.94
N ILE A 51 -7.53 2.66 -13.27
CA ILE A 51 -8.06 1.33 -13.59
C ILE A 51 -9.57 1.32 -13.32
N ALA A 52 -9.99 1.78 -12.14
CA ALA A 52 -11.39 1.86 -11.75
C ALA A 52 -12.18 2.80 -12.69
N SER A 53 -11.67 3.98 -13.01
CA SER A 53 -12.37 4.93 -13.89
C SER A 53 -12.61 4.35 -15.29
N THR A 54 -11.61 3.66 -15.84
CA THR A 54 -11.73 2.98 -17.14
C THR A 54 -12.73 1.82 -17.08
N LEU A 55 -12.65 0.98 -16.06
CA LEU A 55 -13.52 -0.18 -15.90
C LEU A 55 -14.97 0.25 -15.71
N TYR A 56 -15.22 1.16 -14.78
CA TYR A 56 -16.57 1.64 -14.49
C TYR A 56 -17.16 2.48 -15.62
N ALA A 57 -16.36 3.27 -16.35
CA ALA A 57 -16.89 4.02 -17.50
C ALA A 57 -17.35 3.05 -18.60
N THR A 58 -16.59 1.98 -18.81
CA THR A 58 -16.93 0.94 -19.79
C THR A 58 -18.17 0.14 -19.37
N TYR A 59 -18.25 -0.29 -18.11
CA TYR A 59 -19.36 -1.13 -17.64
C TYR A 59 -20.65 -0.35 -17.37
N PHE A 60 -20.59 0.83 -16.76
CA PHE A 60 -21.78 1.57 -16.34
C PHE A 60 -22.24 2.61 -17.34
N LEU A 61 -21.31 3.28 -18.01
CA LEU A 61 -21.64 4.35 -18.96
C LEU A 61 -21.58 3.90 -20.42
N GLN A 62 -21.15 2.65 -20.67
CA GLN A 62 -20.93 2.09 -22.02
C GLN A 62 -20.15 3.05 -22.92
N SER A 63 -19.25 3.83 -22.33
CA SER A 63 -18.55 4.92 -22.98
C SER A 63 -17.07 4.84 -22.65
N THR A 64 -16.25 4.99 -23.68
CA THR A 64 -14.78 5.11 -23.57
C THR A 64 -14.32 6.56 -23.53
N ASP A 65 -15.26 7.51 -23.50
CA ASP A 65 -14.97 8.95 -23.51
C ASP A 65 -14.24 9.37 -22.23
N GLU A 66 -13.25 10.26 -22.40
CA GLU A 66 -12.51 10.86 -21.29
C GLU A 66 -13.41 11.64 -20.33
N ARG A 67 -14.50 12.22 -20.83
CA ARG A 67 -15.49 12.91 -19.96
C ARG A 67 -16.21 11.96 -19.02
N ALA A 68 -16.51 10.74 -19.47
CA ALA A 68 -17.15 9.71 -18.66
C ALA A 68 -16.20 9.22 -17.57
N LYS A 69 -14.93 8.95 -17.93
CA LYS A 69 -13.88 8.55 -16.98
C LYS A 69 -13.68 9.61 -15.89
N LYS A 70 -13.51 10.88 -16.29
CA LYS A 70 -13.32 11.99 -15.35
C LYS A 70 -14.47 12.14 -14.36
N ARG A 71 -15.72 11.97 -14.82
CA ARG A 71 -16.89 11.97 -13.93
C ARG A 71 -16.82 10.85 -12.89
N ILE A 72 -16.36 9.67 -13.27
CA ILE A 72 -16.20 8.56 -12.33
C ILE A 72 -15.07 8.82 -11.35
N GLU A 73 -13.96 9.39 -11.81
CA GLU A 73 -12.85 9.81 -10.94
C GLU A 73 -13.32 10.78 -9.86
N ASP A 74 -14.10 11.79 -10.24
CA ASP A 74 -14.69 12.75 -9.31
C ASP A 74 -15.63 12.06 -8.31
N ILE A 75 -16.51 11.16 -8.77
CA ILE A 75 -17.43 10.40 -7.90
C ILE A 75 -16.65 9.56 -6.89
N MET A 76 -15.62 8.83 -7.34
CA MET A 76 -14.82 7.99 -6.46
C MET A 76 -14.03 8.82 -5.46
N LEU A 77 -13.54 10.01 -5.85
CA LEU A 77 -12.89 10.94 -4.94
C LEU A 77 -13.85 11.44 -3.85
N TYR A 78 -15.05 11.88 -4.22
CA TYR A 78 -16.04 12.33 -3.23
C TYR A 78 -16.45 11.19 -2.30
N PHE A 79 -16.63 9.98 -2.82
CA PHE A 79 -16.93 8.81 -2.01
C PHE A 79 -15.80 8.48 -1.03
N PHE A 80 -14.55 8.53 -1.49
CA PHE A 80 -13.38 8.36 -0.63
C PHE A 80 -13.30 9.42 0.46
N LEU A 81 -13.48 10.70 0.12
CA LEU A 81 -13.49 11.81 1.09
C LEU A 81 -14.65 11.66 2.09
N PHE A 82 -15.82 11.21 1.64
CA PHE A 82 -16.96 10.94 2.51
C PHE A 82 -16.64 9.83 3.53
N ILE A 83 -16.06 8.72 3.08
CA ILE A 83 -15.62 7.64 3.99
C ILE A 83 -14.55 8.13 4.96
N ALA A 84 -13.55 8.88 4.45
CA ALA A 84 -12.48 9.43 5.28
C ALA A 84 -13.06 10.37 6.34
N PHE A 85 -14.01 11.24 5.96
CA PHE A 85 -14.71 12.11 6.90
C PHE A 85 -15.48 11.33 7.97
N LEU A 86 -16.24 10.30 7.57
CA LEU A 86 -16.94 9.42 8.52
C LEU A 86 -15.97 8.69 9.46
N ASN A 87 -14.77 8.36 9.01
CA ASN A 87 -13.76 7.70 9.83
C ASN A 87 -13.16 8.64 10.88
N VAL A 88 -13.04 9.94 10.59
CA VAL A 88 -12.54 10.94 11.55
C VAL A 88 -13.65 11.47 12.46
N LEU A 89 -14.93 11.34 12.08
CA LEU A 89 -16.08 11.82 12.84
C LEU A 89 -16.13 11.37 14.32
N PRO A 90 -15.78 10.11 14.70
CA PRO A 90 -15.72 9.68 16.09
C PRO A 90 -14.68 10.40 16.96
N PHE A 91 -13.72 11.13 16.37
CA PHE A 91 -12.78 11.94 17.14
C PHE A 91 -13.36 13.30 17.56
N PHE A 92 -14.50 13.69 16.99
CA PHE A 92 -15.16 14.98 17.23
C PHE A 92 -16.48 14.87 18.03
N LEU A 93 -17.00 13.66 18.25
CA LEU A 93 -18.19 13.35 19.06
C LEU A 93 -17.78 12.61 20.33
#